data_AF-A0A7W0BZ07-F1
#
_entry.id   AF-A0A7W0BZ07-F1
#
_cell.length_a   1.000
_cell.length_b   1.000
_cell.length_c   1.000
_cell.angle_alpha   90.00
_cell.angle_beta   90.00
_cell.angle_gamma   90.00
#
_symmetry.space_group_name_H-M   'P 1'
#
loop_
_entity.id
_entity.type
_entity.pdbx_description
1 polymer ?
#
loop_
_entity_poly.entity_id
_entity_poly.type
_entity_poly.pdbx_seq_one_letter_code
_entity_poly.pdbx_strand_id
1 'polypeptide(L)'
;MNDFLSHLKKEADKISIPEKELNDAIQSAILKGKKKKWSLRKKIAYFSGAAVLLFGLFIGSAFISPTMAEVASKIPYLNQLFESKPIIDVISEELRRKYNIDSVGIQLIPKKKVEVAIVGTEEYYNDVKDDVEKTVKDILASRNYDAFTVNVYKQNLYREIEDPKQLEFERQSGELMDAIYEELEKYDFTVLSVGVRNNDKEKLVELDVPNTEPKVDEIKKVVQSVIESKNIGAFPIKIHKIDMEKREQEARWRTVIKTIAEGLMSQKEYKVKGVGYSNHPSPMTITIKTTVSSSDPEARELGNKIEKMVVDFINSKEAKKAVKDDPYKIIVYSKDKKELN
;
A
#
# COMPACT_ATOMS: atom_id res chain seq x y z
N MET A 1 91.95 31.27 -37.23
CA MET A 1 90.69 30.85 -36.58
C MET A 1 89.56 30.54 -37.58
N ASN A 2 89.51 31.15 -38.77
CA ASN A 2 88.50 30.81 -39.80
C ASN A 2 88.69 29.44 -40.48
N ASP A 3 89.90 28.91 -40.51
CA ASP A 3 90.18 27.65 -41.21
C ASP A 3 89.74 26.41 -40.42
N PHE A 4 89.66 26.52 -39.10
CA PHE A 4 89.17 25.43 -38.24
C PHE A 4 87.64 25.26 -38.34
N LEU A 5 86.91 26.37 -38.38
CA LEU A 5 85.44 26.36 -38.51
C LEU A 5 84.99 25.90 -39.91
N SER A 6 85.75 26.22 -40.96
CA SER A 6 85.45 25.75 -42.32
C SER A 6 85.67 24.23 -42.45
N HIS A 7 86.70 23.70 -41.78
CA HIS A 7 86.99 22.28 -41.75
C HIS A 7 85.94 21.48 -40.97
N LEU A 8 85.52 21.99 -39.80
CA LEU A 8 84.45 21.37 -38.99
C LEU A 8 83.11 21.34 -39.73
N LYS A 9 82.74 22.40 -40.45
CA LYS A 9 81.50 22.41 -41.25
C LYS A 9 81.56 21.38 -42.39
N LYS A 10 82.71 21.28 -43.07
CA LYS A 10 82.94 20.26 -44.11
C LYS A 10 82.90 18.83 -43.57
N GLU A 11 83.33 18.60 -42.33
CA GLU A 11 83.22 17.29 -41.68
C GLU A 11 81.79 16.99 -41.21
N ALA A 12 81.09 17.97 -40.65
CA ALA A 12 79.69 17.82 -40.24
C ALA A 12 78.77 17.54 -41.44
N ASP A 13 78.96 18.22 -42.57
CA ASP A 13 78.17 18.01 -43.80
C ASP A 13 78.49 16.66 -44.48
N LYS A 14 79.57 15.98 -44.10
CA LYS A 14 79.90 14.61 -44.55
C LYS A 14 79.24 13.51 -43.71
N ILE A 15 78.61 13.86 -42.58
CA ILE A 15 77.89 12.89 -41.76
C ILE A 15 76.59 12.56 -42.48
N SER A 16 76.54 11.41 -43.14
CA SER A 16 75.32 10.90 -43.76
C SER A 16 74.31 10.58 -42.67
N ILE A 17 73.24 11.37 -42.61
CA ILE A 17 72.10 11.09 -41.75
C ILE A 17 71.30 9.98 -42.44
N PRO A 18 71.13 8.79 -41.84
CA PRO A 18 70.34 7.72 -42.42
C PRO A 18 68.85 8.03 -42.22
N GLU A 19 68.34 8.99 -43.00
CA GLU A 19 66.96 9.48 -42.89
C GLU A 19 65.92 8.36 -42.96
N LYS A 20 66.21 7.31 -43.73
CA LYS A 20 65.35 6.14 -43.85
C LYS A 20 65.23 5.37 -42.53
N GLU A 21 66.35 5.07 -41.88
CA GLU A 21 66.36 4.35 -40.59
C GLU A 21 65.72 5.19 -39.48
N LEU A 22 65.96 6.51 -39.51
CA LEU A 22 65.33 7.44 -38.57
C LEU A 22 63.81 7.49 -38.76
N ASN A 23 63.34 7.61 -40.00
CA ASN A 23 61.92 7.63 -40.32
C ASN A 23 61.24 6.29 -40.02
N ASP A 24 61.93 5.17 -40.29
CA ASP A 24 61.45 3.82 -39.97
C ASP A 24 61.37 3.60 -38.45
N ALA A 25 62.32 4.14 -37.69
CA ALA A 25 62.31 4.11 -36.23
C ALA A 25 61.17 4.98 -35.66
N ILE A 26 60.94 6.17 -36.20
CA ILE A 26 59.82 7.06 -35.81
C ILE A 26 58.48 6.39 -36.12
N GLN A 27 58.29 5.82 -37.31
CA GLN A 27 57.08 5.09 -37.65
C GLN A 27 56.85 3.88 -36.74
N SER A 28 57.91 3.10 -36.47
CA SER A 28 57.85 1.95 -35.58
C SER A 28 57.48 2.34 -34.14
N ALA A 29 57.98 3.48 -33.65
CA ALA A 29 57.63 4.02 -32.34
C ALA A 29 56.15 4.49 -32.29
N ILE A 30 55.65 5.16 -33.33
CA ILE A 30 54.25 5.58 -33.45
C ILE A 30 53.30 4.37 -33.47
N LEU A 31 53.67 3.30 -34.21
CA LEU A 31 52.88 2.07 -34.27
C LEU A 31 52.89 1.32 -32.94
N LYS A 32 54.04 1.21 -32.26
CA LYS A 32 54.14 0.57 -30.93
C LYS A 32 53.44 1.38 -29.82
N GLY A 33 53.32 2.70 -29.95
CA GLY A 33 52.62 3.57 -29.01
C GLY A 33 51.09 3.50 -29.06
N LYS A 34 50.49 2.98 -30.14
CA LYS A 34 49.04 2.80 -30.29
C LYS A 34 48.55 1.56 -29.52
N LYS A 35 48.57 1.59 -28.19
CA LYS A 35 47.81 0.61 -27.38
C LYS A 35 46.32 0.70 -27.78
N LYS A 36 45.72 -0.42 -28.18
CA LYS A 36 44.31 -0.54 -28.60
C LYS A 36 43.39 -0.19 -27.42
N LYS A 37 43.12 1.11 -27.21
CA LYS A 37 42.20 1.60 -26.20
C LYS A 37 40.82 1.02 -26.50
N TRP A 38 40.34 0.10 -25.66
CA TRP A 38 38.97 -0.38 -25.73
C TRP A 38 38.03 0.81 -25.59
N SER A 39 37.15 0.99 -26.58
CA SER A 39 36.16 2.06 -26.54
C SER A 39 35.26 1.87 -25.32
N LEU A 40 34.85 2.97 -24.70
CA LEU A 40 33.92 2.97 -23.57
C LEU A 40 32.68 2.12 -23.85
N ARG A 41 32.19 2.10 -25.10
CA ARG A 41 31.08 1.26 -25.55
C ARG A 41 31.34 -0.25 -25.41
N LYS A 42 32.57 -0.72 -25.70
CA LYS A 42 32.93 -2.14 -25.53
C LYS A 42 33.04 -2.53 -24.07
N LYS A 43 33.54 -1.63 -23.21
CA LYS A 43 33.55 -1.83 -21.75
C LYS A 43 32.12 -1.91 -21.21
N ILE A 44 31.26 -0.95 -21.57
CA ILE A 44 29.85 -0.93 -21.15
C ILE A 44 29.13 -2.17 -21.64
N ALA A 45 29.27 -2.56 -22.91
CA ALA A 45 28.64 -3.77 -23.43
C ALA A 45 29.09 -5.04 -22.70
N TYR A 46 30.37 -5.15 -22.34
CA TYR A 46 30.89 -6.29 -21.58
C TYR A 46 30.37 -6.32 -20.14
N PHE A 47 30.34 -5.17 -19.45
CA PHE A 47 29.76 -5.07 -18.10
C PHE A 47 28.25 -5.28 -18.08
N SER A 48 27.51 -4.77 -19.08
CA SER A 48 26.07 -5.02 -19.23
C SER A 48 25.79 -6.49 -19.51
N GLY A 49 26.57 -7.15 -20.37
CA GLY A 49 26.44 -8.59 -20.62
C GLY A 49 26.69 -9.43 -19.36
N ALA A 50 27.75 -9.11 -18.61
CA ALA A 50 28.06 -9.78 -17.34
C ALA A 50 26.98 -9.52 -16.27
N ALA A 51 26.44 -8.30 -16.19
CA ALA A 51 25.36 -7.97 -15.28
C ALA A 51 24.06 -8.71 -15.62
N VAL A 52 23.69 -8.77 -16.90
CA VAL A 52 22.52 -9.53 -17.37
C VAL A 52 22.68 -11.02 -17.07
N LEU A 53 23.87 -11.59 -17.25
CA LEU A 53 24.15 -12.98 -16.88
C LEU A 53 24.07 -13.20 -15.36
N LEU A 54 24.61 -12.29 -14.55
CA LEU A 54 24.53 -12.38 -13.09
C LEU A 54 23.10 -12.24 -12.57
N PHE A 55 22.32 -11.27 -13.07
CA PHE A 55 20.91 -11.11 -12.70
C PHE A 55 20.05 -12.25 -13.25
N GLY A 56 20.33 -12.75 -14.45
CA GLY A 56 19.66 -13.92 -15.02
C GLY A 56 19.93 -15.20 -14.21
N LEU A 57 21.17 -15.40 -13.75
CA LEU A 57 21.53 -16.49 -12.84
C LEU A 57 20.89 -16.30 -11.47
N PHE A 58 20.83 -15.07 -10.94
CA PHE A 58 20.24 -14.79 -9.64
C PHE A 58 18.72 -15.00 -9.64
N ILE A 59 18.00 -14.45 -10.61
CA ILE A 59 16.55 -14.63 -10.77
C ILE A 59 16.22 -16.08 -11.17
N GLY A 60 17.00 -16.67 -12.08
CA GLY A 60 16.85 -18.07 -12.48
C GLY A 60 17.10 -19.04 -11.32
N SER A 61 18.01 -18.72 -10.40
CA SER A 61 18.28 -19.57 -9.23
C SER A 61 17.09 -19.67 -8.27
N ALA A 62 16.21 -18.66 -8.20
CA ALA A 62 14.99 -18.74 -7.41
C ALA A 62 13.97 -19.75 -7.99
N PHE A 63 13.97 -19.97 -9.31
CA PHE A 63 13.10 -20.94 -9.99
C PHE A 63 13.75 -22.33 -10.16
N ILE A 64 15.08 -22.43 -10.13
CA ILE A 64 15.82 -23.66 -10.42
C ILE A 64 16.41 -24.31 -9.15
N SER A 65 16.68 -23.54 -8.08
CA SER A 65 17.25 -24.08 -6.84
C SER A 65 16.17 -24.46 -5.82
N PRO A 66 16.01 -25.75 -5.49
CA PRO A 66 15.11 -26.20 -4.43
C PRO A 66 15.39 -25.51 -3.09
N THR A 67 16.65 -25.16 -2.79
CA THR A 67 17.03 -24.50 -1.53
C THR A 67 16.54 -23.06 -1.46
N MET A 68 16.59 -22.30 -2.56
CA MET A 68 16.05 -20.94 -2.59
C MET A 68 14.52 -20.95 -2.65
N ALA A 69 13.91 -21.88 -3.39
CA ALA A 69 12.48 -22.12 -3.36
C ALA A 69 12.00 -22.48 -1.94
N GLU A 70 12.76 -23.28 -1.20
CA GLU A 70 12.49 -23.65 0.19
C GLU A 70 12.60 -22.46 1.16
N VAL A 71 13.58 -21.56 0.96
CA VAL A 71 13.70 -20.33 1.75
C VAL A 71 12.55 -19.36 1.43
N ALA A 72 12.18 -19.21 0.15
CA ALA A 72 11.06 -18.37 -0.26
C ALA A 72 9.70 -18.93 0.19
N SER A 73 9.51 -20.26 0.16
CA SER A 73 8.29 -20.93 0.64
C SER A 73 8.13 -20.87 2.16
N LYS A 74 9.21 -20.58 2.90
CA LYS A 74 9.18 -20.38 4.36
C LYS A 74 8.69 -19.00 4.78
N ILE A 75 8.58 -18.03 3.87
CA ILE A 75 8.01 -16.72 4.18
C ILE A 75 6.48 -16.88 4.24
N PRO A 76 5.84 -16.70 5.41
CA PRO A 76 4.39 -16.78 5.53
C PRO A 76 3.70 -15.84 4.54
N TYR A 77 2.68 -16.35 3.84
CA TYR A 77 1.92 -15.60 2.84
C TYR A 77 1.44 -14.21 3.32
N LEU A 78 0.97 -14.11 4.56
CA LEU A 78 0.52 -12.83 5.13
C LEU A 78 1.66 -11.82 5.30
N ASN A 79 2.91 -12.25 5.53
CA ASN A 79 4.05 -11.34 5.58
C ASN A 79 4.29 -10.68 4.21
N GLN A 80 4.20 -11.48 3.14
CA GLN A 80 4.34 -10.96 1.77
C GLN A 80 3.25 -9.94 1.48
N LEU A 81 2.02 -10.18 1.93
CA LEU A 81 0.93 -9.22 1.77
C LEU A 81 1.15 -7.93 2.56
N PHE A 82 1.68 -8.02 3.77
CA PHE A 82 1.95 -6.86 4.62
C PHE A 82 2.94 -5.88 4.01
N GLU A 83 3.95 -6.40 3.31
CA GLU A 83 4.96 -5.61 2.61
C GLU A 83 4.54 -5.22 1.18
N SER A 84 3.53 -5.89 0.64
CA SER A 84 3.04 -5.62 -0.71
C SER A 84 2.20 -4.35 -0.79
N LYS A 85 2.25 -3.71 -1.95
CA LYS A 85 1.31 -2.62 -2.28
C LYS A 85 -0.13 -3.15 -2.23
N PRO A 86 -1.12 -2.41 -1.70
CA PRO A 86 -2.51 -2.84 -1.70
C PRO A 86 -3.00 -3.23 -3.10
N ILE A 87 -3.74 -4.33 -3.20
CA ILE A 87 -4.20 -4.86 -4.50
C ILE A 87 -5.05 -3.84 -5.27
N ILE A 88 -5.85 -3.04 -4.55
CA ILE A 88 -6.70 -2.00 -5.13
C ILE A 88 -5.87 -0.95 -5.87
N ASP A 89 -4.72 -0.57 -5.31
CA ASP A 89 -3.85 0.43 -5.92
C ASP A 89 -3.18 -0.14 -7.17
N VAL A 90 -2.77 -1.41 -7.14
CA VAL A 90 -2.19 -2.08 -8.31
C VAL A 90 -3.19 -2.17 -9.46
N ILE A 91 -4.44 -2.56 -9.16
CA ILE A 91 -5.52 -2.59 -10.17
C ILE A 91 -5.80 -1.17 -10.70
N SER A 92 -5.99 -0.20 -9.80
CA SER A 92 -6.31 1.18 -10.17
C SER A 92 -5.22 1.80 -11.06
N GLU A 93 -3.94 1.63 -10.70
CA GLU A 93 -2.83 2.16 -11.48
C GLU A 93 -2.70 1.51 -12.85
N GLU A 94 -2.85 0.18 -12.93
CA GLU A 94 -2.72 -0.52 -14.21
C GLU A 94 -3.87 -0.17 -15.15
N LEU A 95 -5.11 -0.06 -14.64
CA LEU A 95 -6.26 0.31 -15.45
C LEU A 95 -6.22 1.78 -15.87
N ARG A 96 -5.90 2.71 -14.97
CA ARG A 96 -5.86 4.17 -15.29
C ARG A 96 -4.79 4.54 -16.30
N ARG A 97 -3.79 3.69 -16.55
CA ARG A 97 -2.80 3.88 -17.63
C ARG A 97 -3.38 3.66 -19.02
N LYS A 98 -4.44 2.85 -19.14
CA LYS A 98 -4.95 2.36 -20.42
C LYS A 98 -6.39 2.78 -20.70
N TYR A 99 -7.19 2.97 -19.66
CA TYR A 99 -8.64 3.18 -19.78
C TYR A 99 -9.11 4.38 -18.98
N ASN A 100 -10.25 4.93 -19.41
CA ASN A 100 -10.94 6.00 -18.72
C ASN A 100 -11.81 5.43 -17.59
N ILE A 101 -11.23 5.27 -16.40
CA ILE A 101 -11.88 4.69 -15.22
C ILE A 101 -12.28 5.79 -14.24
N ASP A 102 -13.53 5.74 -13.78
CA ASP A 102 -14.02 6.57 -12.68
C ASP A 102 -13.44 6.06 -11.36
N SER A 103 -13.79 4.82 -11.02
CA SER A 103 -13.49 4.21 -9.74
C SER A 103 -13.17 2.72 -9.86
N VAL A 104 -12.36 2.24 -8.91
CA VAL A 104 -12.11 0.83 -8.64
C VAL A 104 -12.42 0.61 -7.17
N GLY A 105 -13.23 -0.39 -6.86
CA GLY A 105 -13.65 -0.75 -5.51
C GLY A 105 -13.40 -2.22 -5.21
N ILE A 106 -13.10 -2.55 -3.95
CA ILE A 106 -13.07 -3.93 -3.46
C ILE A 106 -14.03 -4.05 -2.29
N GLN A 107 -14.99 -4.96 -2.44
CA GLN A 107 -15.93 -5.34 -1.41
C GLN A 107 -15.56 -6.72 -0.86
N LEU A 108 -15.33 -6.84 0.44
CA LEU A 108 -15.04 -8.12 1.11
C LEU A 108 -16.31 -8.79 1.67
N ILE A 109 -17.32 -8.00 2.03
CA ILE A 109 -18.56 -8.43 2.71
C ILE A 109 -19.75 -7.67 2.09
N PRO A 110 -20.91 -8.32 1.81
CA PRO A 110 -21.22 -9.73 2.01
C PRO A 110 -20.72 -10.64 0.87
N LYS A 111 -20.35 -10.07 -0.28
CA LYS A 111 -19.82 -10.79 -1.44
C LYS A 111 -18.44 -10.23 -1.75
N LYS A 112 -17.47 -11.11 -2.00
CA LYS A 112 -16.11 -10.77 -2.40
C LYS A 112 -16.13 -10.31 -3.85
N LYS A 113 -16.12 -9.00 -4.07
CA LYS A 113 -16.25 -8.39 -5.39
C LYS A 113 -15.16 -7.36 -5.64
N VAL A 114 -14.66 -7.31 -6.86
CA VAL A 114 -13.96 -6.16 -7.40
C VAL A 114 -14.91 -5.46 -8.36
N GLU A 115 -15.11 -4.17 -8.16
CA GLU A 115 -15.99 -3.34 -8.97
C GLU A 115 -15.18 -2.28 -9.72
N VAL A 116 -15.44 -2.12 -11.01
CA VAL A 116 -14.77 -1.14 -11.86
C VAL A 116 -15.80 -0.35 -12.63
N ALA A 117 -15.77 0.97 -12.47
CA ALA A 117 -16.65 1.91 -13.15
C ALA A 117 -15.92 2.57 -14.32
N ILE A 118 -16.42 2.38 -15.53
CA ILE A 118 -15.83 2.94 -16.77
C ILE A 118 -16.59 4.21 -17.17
N VAL A 119 -15.84 5.26 -17.51
CA VAL A 119 -16.39 6.53 -18.02
C VAL A 119 -16.25 6.56 -19.54
N GLY A 120 -17.34 6.86 -20.24
CA GLY A 120 -17.30 7.06 -21.68
C GLY A 120 -18.64 6.83 -22.36
N THR A 121 -18.62 6.74 -23.68
CA THR A 121 -19.77 6.38 -24.50
C THR A 121 -20.16 4.91 -24.28
N GLU A 122 -21.38 4.52 -24.67
CA GLU A 122 -21.75 3.08 -24.73
C GLU A 122 -20.79 2.29 -25.62
N GLU A 123 -20.37 2.86 -26.74
CA GLU A 123 -19.43 2.25 -27.66
C GLU A 123 -18.08 1.98 -26.98
N TYR A 124 -17.50 3.01 -26.33
CA TYR A 124 -16.25 2.85 -25.59
C TYR A 124 -16.35 1.79 -24.49
N TYR A 125 -17.41 1.84 -23.69
CA TYR A 125 -17.63 0.84 -22.64
C TYR A 125 -17.69 -0.58 -23.21
N ASN A 126 -18.44 -0.80 -24.29
CA ASN A 126 -18.56 -2.12 -24.89
C ASN A 126 -17.25 -2.60 -25.53
N ASP A 127 -16.40 -1.69 -26.00
CA ASP A 127 -15.09 -2.01 -26.58
C ASP A 127 -14.08 -2.44 -25.51
N VAL A 128 -14.07 -1.81 -24.33
CA VAL A 128 -13.02 -2.03 -23.31
C VAL A 128 -13.42 -2.95 -22.14
N LYS A 129 -14.70 -3.18 -21.88
CA LYS A 129 -15.16 -3.85 -20.64
C LYS A 129 -14.56 -5.24 -20.42
N ASP A 130 -14.43 -6.04 -21.48
CA ASP A 130 -13.94 -7.42 -21.38
C ASP A 130 -12.42 -7.45 -21.13
N ASP A 131 -11.67 -6.51 -21.73
CA ASP A 131 -10.23 -6.36 -21.52
C ASP A 131 -9.91 -5.82 -20.13
N VAL A 132 -10.73 -4.89 -19.63
CA VAL A 132 -10.67 -4.43 -18.24
C VAL A 132 -10.94 -5.59 -17.28
N GLU A 133 -12.01 -6.37 -17.48
CA GLU A 133 -12.34 -7.52 -16.63
C GLU A 133 -11.20 -8.54 -16.62
N LYS A 134 -10.63 -8.83 -17.80
CA LYS A 134 -9.48 -9.75 -17.94
C LYS A 134 -8.25 -9.22 -17.21
N THR A 135 -7.90 -7.94 -17.39
CA THR A 135 -6.76 -7.31 -16.72
C THR A 135 -6.89 -7.42 -15.20
N VAL A 136 -8.08 -7.15 -14.65
CA VAL A 136 -8.35 -7.31 -13.21
C VAL A 136 -8.16 -8.77 -12.77
N LYS A 137 -8.73 -9.73 -13.51
CA LYS A 137 -8.57 -11.17 -13.20
C LYS A 137 -7.11 -11.62 -13.25
N ASP A 138 -6.35 -11.17 -14.23
CA ASP A 138 -4.92 -11.49 -14.37
C ASP A 138 -4.11 -10.96 -13.18
N ILE A 139 -4.39 -9.72 -12.73
CA ILE A 139 -3.77 -9.12 -11.53
C ILE A 139 -4.14 -9.90 -10.26
N LEU A 140 -5.41 -10.25 -10.08
CA LEU A 140 -5.86 -11.04 -8.92
C LEU A 140 -5.20 -12.42 -8.90
N ALA A 141 -5.17 -13.11 -10.04
CA ALA A 141 -4.53 -14.42 -10.19
C ALA A 141 -3.03 -14.36 -9.87
N SER A 142 -2.33 -13.28 -10.24
CA SER A 142 -0.90 -13.10 -9.92
C SER A 142 -0.61 -13.05 -8.41
N ARG A 143 -1.62 -12.77 -7.58
CA ARG A 143 -1.53 -12.80 -6.10
C ARG A 143 -2.17 -14.04 -5.48
N ASN A 144 -2.57 -15.01 -6.30
CA ASN A 144 -3.37 -16.18 -5.91
C ASN A 144 -4.73 -15.81 -5.30
N TYR A 145 -5.33 -14.69 -5.74
CA TYR A 145 -6.65 -14.27 -5.27
C TYR A 145 -7.72 -14.92 -6.15
N ASP A 146 -8.30 -16.02 -5.67
CA ASP A 146 -9.29 -16.82 -6.41
C ASP A 146 -10.72 -16.66 -5.87
N ALA A 147 -10.92 -15.91 -4.79
CA ALA A 147 -12.21 -15.77 -4.11
C ALA A 147 -13.08 -14.61 -4.61
N PHE A 148 -12.54 -13.69 -5.42
CA PHE A 148 -13.27 -12.53 -5.92
C PHE A 148 -14.01 -12.82 -7.22
N THR A 149 -15.19 -12.22 -7.36
CA THR A 149 -15.82 -12.00 -8.67
C THR A 149 -15.52 -10.58 -9.14
N VAL A 150 -15.33 -10.39 -10.45
CA VAL A 150 -15.10 -9.06 -11.04
C VAL A 150 -16.41 -8.58 -11.67
N ASN A 151 -16.78 -7.34 -11.42
CA ASN A 151 -17.93 -6.66 -12.00
C ASN A 151 -17.47 -5.35 -12.64
N VAL A 152 -17.56 -5.28 -13.96
CA VAL A 152 -17.25 -4.08 -14.73
C VAL A 152 -18.56 -3.47 -15.20
N TYR A 153 -18.76 -2.18 -14.94
CA TYR A 153 -19.98 -1.48 -15.33
C TYR A 153 -19.67 -0.08 -15.85
N LYS A 154 -20.60 0.46 -16.62
CA LYS A 154 -20.52 1.83 -17.10
C LYS A 154 -20.98 2.80 -16.01
N GLN A 155 -20.19 3.82 -15.72
CA GLN A 155 -20.55 4.86 -14.76
C GLN A 155 -21.75 5.67 -15.31
N ASN A 156 -22.85 5.61 -14.58
CA ASN A 156 -23.97 6.53 -14.81
C ASN A 156 -23.67 7.82 -14.06
N LEU A 157 -23.36 8.89 -14.78
CA LEU A 157 -23.25 10.24 -14.22
C LEU A 157 -24.65 10.74 -13.84
N TYR A 158 -25.26 10.15 -12.82
CA TYR A 158 -26.35 10.82 -12.12
C TYR A 158 -25.74 12.05 -11.45
N ARG A 159 -26.07 13.24 -11.97
CA ARG A 159 -25.97 14.45 -11.15
C ARG A 159 -27.07 14.29 -10.11
N GLU A 160 -26.68 13.99 -8.87
CA GLU A 160 -27.57 14.25 -7.74
C GLU A 160 -27.95 15.73 -7.85
N ILE A 161 -29.23 16.00 -8.08
CA ILE A 161 -29.77 17.33 -7.85
C ILE A 161 -29.73 17.44 -6.33
N GLU A 162 -28.70 18.08 -5.80
CA GLU A 162 -28.59 18.34 -4.37
C GLU A 162 -29.87 19.06 -3.93
N ASP A 163 -30.63 18.43 -3.03
CA ASP A 163 -31.80 19.05 -2.43
C ASP A 163 -31.33 20.35 -1.75
N PRO A 164 -31.85 21.54 -2.13
CA PRO A 164 -31.44 22.80 -1.52
C PRO A 164 -31.53 22.79 0.01
N LYS A 165 -32.45 22.00 0.56
CA LYS A 165 -32.61 21.83 2.00
C LYS A 165 -31.45 21.03 2.63
N GLN A 166 -30.97 20.00 1.93
CA GLN A 166 -29.81 19.23 2.37
C GLN A 166 -28.54 20.09 2.32
N LEU A 167 -28.35 20.85 1.24
CA LEU A 167 -27.22 21.77 1.11
C LEU A 167 -27.20 22.80 2.25
N GLU A 168 -28.37 23.32 2.63
CA GLU A 168 -28.49 24.22 3.78
C GLU A 168 -28.14 23.54 5.11
N PHE A 169 -28.55 22.27 5.33
CA PHE A 169 -28.16 21.52 6.51
C PHE A 169 -26.65 21.27 6.59
N GLU A 170 -26.02 20.96 5.46
CA GLU A 170 -24.57 20.77 5.35
C GLU A 170 -23.83 22.07 5.66
N ARG A 171 -24.28 23.19 5.06
CA ARG A 171 -23.74 24.53 5.34
C ARG A 171 -23.83 24.87 6.83
N GLN A 172 -25.02 24.71 7.44
CA GLN A 172 -25.23 24.97 8.87
C GLN A 172 -24.38 24.07 9.76
N SER A 173 -24.21 22.79 9.39
CA SER A 173 -23.38 21.85 10.15
C SER A 173 -21.92 22.25 10.10
N GLY A 174 -21.40 22.61 8.92
CA GLY A 174 -20.03 23.10 8.75
C GLY A 174 -19.78 24.38 9.56
N GLU A 175 -20.64 25.38 9.41
CA GLU A 175 -20.49 26.66 10.12
C GLU A 175 -20.60 26.53 11.64
N LEU A 176 -21.44 25.62 12.14
CA LEU A 176 -21.50 25.32 13.57
C LEU A 176 -20.25 24.57 14.04
N MET A 177 -19.81 23.56 13.28
CA MET A 177 -18.62 22.77 13.60
C MET A 177 -17.37 23.64 13.65
N ASP A 178 -17.16 24.51 12.65
CA ASP A 178 -16.04 25.45 12.59
C ASP A 178 -16.05 26.41 13.78
N ALA A 179 -17.21 27.00 14.09
CA ALA A 179 -17.34 27.91 15.24
C ALA A 179 -17.10 27.19 16.58
N ILE A 180 -17.50 25.92 16.71
CA ILE A 180 -17.21 25.12 17.90
C ILE A 180 -15.70 24.91 18.03
N TYR A 181 -15.00 24.54 16.94
CA TYR A 181 -13.54 24.40 16.97
C TYR A 181 -12.84 25.70 17.34
N GLU A 182 -13.17 26.79 16.65
CA GLU A 182 -12.58 28.11 16.91
C GLU A 182 -12.76 28.58 18.35
N GLU A 183 -13.93 28.30 18.95
CA GLU A 183 -14.18 28.66 20.34
C GLU A 183 -13.42 27.75 21.31
N LEU A 184 -13.43 26.43 21.08
CA LEU A 184 -12.73 25.48 21.95
C LEU A 184 -11.20 25.69 21.95
N GLU A 185 -10.61 26.12 20.83
CA GLU A 185 -9.17 26.43 20.71
C GLU A 185 -8.70 27.58 21.62
N LYS A 186 -9.61 28.42 22.12
CA LYS A 186 -9.29 29.51 23.06
C LYS A 186 -9.02 29.00 24.47
N TYR A 187 -9.34 27.75 24.75
CA TYR A 187 -9.22 27.13 26.05
C TYR A 187 -8.20 26.00 26.02
N ASP A 188 -7.65 25.71 27.20
CA ASP A 188 -6.79 24.55 27.40
C ASP A 188 -7.64 23.28 27.59
N PHE A 189 -8.26 22.83 26.50
CA PHE A 189 -9.05 21.60 26.42
C PHE A 189 -8.40 20.60 25.47
N THR A 190 -8.48 19.31 25.81
CA THR A 190 -8.13 18.24 24.87
C THR A 190 -9.40 17.65 24.26
N VAL A 191 -9.73 18.07 23.04
CA VAL A 191 -10.86 17.54 22.26
C VAL A 191 -10.31 16.77 21.07
N LEU A 192 -10.74 15.52 20.93
CA LEU A 192 -10.24 14.60 19.89
C LEU A 192 -11.01 14.72 18.58
N SER A 193 -12.31 15.00 18.67
CA SER A 193 -13.19 15.19 17.51
C SER A 193 -14.44 15.98 17.93
N VAL A 194 -14.98 16.72 16.97
CA VAL A 194 -16.31 17.31 17.01
C VAL A 194 -17.06 16.83 15.77
N GLY A 195 -18.28 16.34 15.96
CA GLY A 195 -19.19 15.96 14.88
C GLY A 195 -20.52 16.67 15.05
N VAL A 196 -20.99 17.31 13.97
CA VAL A 196 -22.32 17.94 13.93
C VAL A 196 -23.19 17.14 12.97
N ARG A 197 -24.31 16.63 13.48
CA ARG A 197 -25.37 16.05 12.66
C ARG A 197 -26.53 17.02 12.62
N ASN A 198 -26.91 17.43 11.41
CA ASN A 198 -28.09 18.24 11.15
C ASN A 198 -28.81 17.63 9.95
N ASN A 199 -29.97 17.04 10.18
CA ASN A 199 -30.87 16.59 9.12
C ASN A 199 -32.31 16.56 9.65
N ASP A 200 -33.24 16.16 8.79
CA ASP A 200 -34.66 16.10 9.14
C ASP A 200 -35.01 15.14 10.30
N LYS A 201 -34.13 14.21 10.64
CA LYS A 201 -34.36 13.19 11.67
C LYS A 201 -33.61 13.46 12.97
N GLU A 202 -32.43 14.06 12.89
CA GLU A 202 -31.52 14.20 14.02
C GLU A 202 -30.74 15.53 13.95
N LYS A 203 -30.77 16.25 15.07
CA LYS A 203 -29.85 17.35 15.38
C LYS A 203 -29.02 16.91 16.59
N LEU A 204 -27.71 16.86 16.46
CA LEU A 204 -26.82 16.39 17.53
C LEU A 204 -25.42 16.97 17.34
N VAL A 205 -24.80 17.39 18.43
CA VAL A 205 -23.34 17.61 18.50
C VAL A 205 -22.73 16.48 19.32
N GLU A 206 -21.82 15.73 18.71
CA GLU A 206 -21.02 14.69 19.38
C GLU A 206 -19.58 15.17 19.53
N LEU A 207 -18.98 14.97 20.70
CA LEU A 207 -17.56 15.24 20.94
C LEU A 207 -16.87 14.00 21.49
N ASP A 208 -15.68 13.70 21.00
CA ASP A 208 -14.78 12.76 21.64
C ASP A 208 -13.72 13.52 22.45
N VAL A 209 -13.52 13.12 23.70
CA VAL A 209 -12.46 13.66 24.57
C VAL A 209 -11.68 12.51 25.19
N PRO A 210 -10.40 12.67 25.54
CA PRO A 210 -9.67 11.65 26.30
C PRO A 210 -10.39 11.35 27.62
N ASN A 211 -10.34 10.11 28.06
CA ASN A 211 -10.84 9.72 29.38
C ASN A 211 -10.17 10.50 30.54
N THR A 212 -8.94 10.98 30.31
CA THR A 212 -8.14 11.81 31.21
C THR A 212 -8.52 13.29 31.23
N GLU A 213 -9.34 13.79 30.29
CA GLU A 213 -9.76 15.20 30.25
C GLU A 213 -10.70 15.51 31.43
N PRO A 214 -10.31 16.39 32.38
CA PRO A 214 -11.14 16.70 33.55
C PRO A 214 -12.22 17.75 33.26
N LYS A 215 -12.06 18.64 32.27
CA LYS A 215 -12.91 19.84 32.06
C LYS A 215 -14.14 19.56 31.18
N VAL A 216 -14.72 18.36 31.23
CA VAL A 216 -15.84 17.94 30.36
C VAL A 216 -17.08 18.82 30.49
N ASP A 217 -17.42 19.25 31.70
CA ASP A 217 -18.58 20.12 31.93
C ASP A 217 -18.35 21.54 31.39
N GLU A 218 -17.10 22.02 31.41
CA GLU A 218 -16.73 23.32 30.82
C GLU A 218 -16.79 23.26 29.29
N ILE A 219 -16.25 22.19 28.69
CA ILE A 219 -16.37 21.93 27.25
C ILE A 219 -17.85 21.95 26.84
N LYS A 220 -18.71 21.25 27.57
CA LYS A 220 -20.15 21.23 27.28
C LYS A 220 -20.78 22.62 27.32
N LYS A 221 -20.40 23.45 28.30
CA LYS A 221 -20.90 24.83 28.42
C LYS A 221 -20.43 25.70 27.26
N VAL A 222 -19.16 25.62 26.88
CA VAL A 222 -18.61 26.37 25.75
C VAL A 222 -19.34 26.01 24.45
N VAL A 223 -19.49 24.72 24.15
CA VAL A 223 -20.23 24.24 22.97
C VAL A 223 -21.68 24.71 23.00
N GLN A 224 -22.33 24.65 24.17
CA GLN A 224 -23.71 25.11 24.34
C GLN A 224 -23.84 26.62 24.01
N SER A 225 -22.91 27.44 24.49
CA SER A 225 -22.89 28.88 24.18
C SER A 225 -22.70 29.17 22.69
N VAL A 226 -21.85 28.39 22.00
CA VAL A 226 -21.69 28.52 20.53
C VAL A 226 -23.00 28.18 19.81
N ILE A 227 -23.66 27.07 20.17
CA ILE A 227 -24.94 26.67 19.56
C ILE A 227 -26.01 27.78 19.75
N GLU A 228 -26.12 28.32 20.96
CA GLU A 228 -27.06 29.40 21.27
C GLU A 228 -26.77 30.68 20.46
N SER A 229 -25.50 31.02 20.25
CA SER A 229 -25.10 32.21 19.49
C SER A 229 -25.48 32.16 18.00
N LYS A 230 -25.61 30.96 17.43
CA LYS A 230 -25.92 30.76 16.00
C LYS A 230 -27.41 30.88 15.69
N ASN A 231 -28.29 30.79 16.69
CA ASN A 231 -29.75 30.88 16.54
C ASN A 231 -30.34 29.88 15.50
N ILE A 232 -29.73 28.68 15.39
CA ILE A 232 -30.11 27.60 14.45
C ILE A 232 -30.97 26.49 15.09
N GLY A 233 -31.49 26.78 16.28
CA GLY A 233 -32.25 25.84 17.11
C GLY A 233 -31.36 25.04 18.06
N ALA A 234 -31.99 24.17 18.86
CA ALA A 234 -31.30 23.37 19.86
C ALA A 234 -30.60 22.16 19.24
N PHE A 235 -29.36 21.91 19.68
CA PHE A 235 -28.62 20.69 19.41
C PHE A 235 -28.25 20.04 20.76
N PRO A 236 -28.79 18.86 21.08
CA PRO A 236 -28.28 18.05 22.17
C PRO A 236 -26.78 17.83 22.03
N ILE A 237 -26.06 17.84 23.15
CA ILE A 237 -24.61 17.64 23.21
C ILE A 237 -24.31 16.30 23.88
N LYS A 238 -23.55 15.45 23.20
CA LYS A 238 -23.12 14.14 23.69
C LYS A 238 -21.61 14.07 23.68
N ILE A 239 -21.01 13.81 24.84
CA ILE A 239 -19.56 13.73 25.00
C ILE A 239 -19.17 12.29 25.31
N HIS A 240 -18.25 11.76 24.51
CA HIS A 240 -17.69 10.43 24.62
C HIS A 240 -16.28 10.51 25.21
N LYS A 241 -16.06 9.79 26.31
CA LYS A 241 -14.71 9.61 26.87
C LYS A 241 -14.01 8.45 26.18
N ILE A 242 -12.86 8.73 25.58
CA ILE A 242 -12.08 7.78 24.80
C ILE A 242 -10.88 7.32 25.62
N ASP A 243 -10.74 6.00 25.76
CA ASP A 243 -9.55 5.37 26.30
C ASP A 243 -8.42 5.46 25.26
N MET A 244 -7.45 6.35 25.52
CA MET A 244 -6.39 6.66 24.57
C MET A 244 -5.44 5.49 24.35
N GLU A 245 -5.15 4.70 25.40
CA GLU A 245 -4.29 3.51 25.28
C GLU A 245 -4.93 2.48 24.35
N LYS A 246 -6.24 2.25 24.49
CA LYS A 246 -6.99 1.35 23.59
C LYS A 246 -7.09 1.88 22.17
N ARG A 247 -7.28 3.18 21.99
CA ARG A 247 -7.31 3.82 20.65
C ARG A 247 -5.97 3.66 19.95
N GLU A 248 -4.86 3.89 20.66
CA GLU A 248 -3.52 3.70 20.11
C GLU A 248 -3.22 2.24 19.80
N GLN A 249 -3.64 1.32 20.66
CA GLN A 249 -3.57 -0.12 20.39
C GLN A 249 -4.32 -0.45 19.11
N GLU A 250 -5.59 -0.07 18.99
CA GLU A 250 -6.37 -0.32 17.79
C GLU A 250 -5.74 0.27 16.53
N ALA A 251 -5.21 1.50 16.60
CA ALA A 251 -4.54 2.14 15.49
C ALA A 251 -3.33 1.33 14.99
N ARG A 252 -2.52 0.78 15.90
CA ARG A 252 -1.40 -0.11 15.56
C ARG A 252 -1.87 -1.42 14.91
N TRP A 253 -2.94 -2.01 15.44
CA TRP A 253 -3.48 -3.29 14.98
C TRP A 253 -4.21 -3.18 13.63
N ARG A 254 -4.74 -2.01 13.27
CA ARG A 254 -5.55 -1.81 12.05
C ARG A 254 -4.91 -2.38 10.78
N THR A 255 -3.63 -2.11 10.54
CA THR A 255 -2.95 -2.61 9.34
C THR A 255 -2.77 -4.13 9.38
N VAL A 256 -2.42 -4.67 10.56
CA VAL A 256 -2.26 -6.13 10.76
C VAL A 256 -3.59 -6.84 10.54
N ILE A 257 -4.69 -6.33 11.08
CA ILE A 257 -6.03 -6.89 10.86
C ILE A 257 -6.44 -6.79 9.39
N LYS A 258 -6.16 -5.66 8.72
CA LYS A 258 -6.43 -5.51 7.28
C LYS A 258 -5.71 -6.59 6.46
N THR A 259 -4.43 -6.86 6.75
CA THR A 259 -3.66 -7.90 6.06
C THR A 259 -4.21 -9.30 6.33
N ILE A 260 -4.59 -9.61 7.57
CA ILE A 260 -5.24 -10.89 7.91
C ILE A 260 -6.55 -11.04 7.13
N ALA A 261 -7.38 -10.00 7.12
CA ALA A 261 -8.65 -10.00 6.40
C ALA A 261 -8.43 -10.18 4.89
N GLU A 262 -7.53 -9.41 4.28
CA GLU A 262 -7.20 -9.53 2.86
C GLU A 262 -6.71 -10.94 2.53
N GLY A 263 -5.68 -11.44 3.22
CA GLY A 263 -5.09 -12.74 2.89
C GLY A 263 -6.05 -13.91 3.05
N LEU A 264 -6.77 -13.98 4.18
CA LEU A 264 -7.69 -15.09 4.44
C LEU A 264 -8.96 -15.02 3.59
N MET A 265 -9.47 -13.82 3.30
CA MET A 265 -10.69 -13.68 2.51
C MET A 265 -10.45 -13.78 1.01
N SER A 266 -9.24 -13.50 0.53
CA SER A 266 -8.92 -13.51 -0.90
C SER A 266 -8.74 -14.91 -1.49
N GLN A 267 -8.53 -15.93 -0.65
CA GLN A 267 -8.38 -17.32 -1.09
C GLN A 267 -9.56 -18.21 -0.67
N LYS A 268 -10.07 -19.01 -1.60
CA LYS A 268 -11.19 -19.94 -1.38
C LYS A 268 -10.81 -21.08 -0.43
N GLU A 269 -9.54 -21.49 -0.41
CA GLU A 269 -9.09 -22.62 0.42
C GLU A 269 -9.37 -22.42 1.91
N TYR A 270 -9.30 -21.18 2.43
CA TYR A 270 -9.54 -20.89 3.84
C TYR A 270 -11.03 -20.85 4.18
N LYS A 271 -11.92 -20.80 3.19
CA LYS A 271 -13.38 -20.77 3.38
C LYS A 271 -13.83 -19.66 4.36
N VAL A 272 -13.08 -18.55 4.45
CA VAL A 272 -13.39 -17.41 5.34
C VAL A 272 -14.39 -16.46 4.69
N LYS A 273 -15.40 -16.05 5.46
CA LYS A 273 -16.46 -15.10 5.04
C LYS A 273 -16.43 -13.77 5.78
N GLY A 274 -15.58 -13.63 6.79
CA GLY A 274 -15.40 -12.38 7.50
C GLY A 274 -14.33 -12.46 8.56
N VAL A 275 -13.62 -11.36 8.75
CA VAL A 275 -12.67 -11.13 9.84
C VAL A 275 -13.15 -9.90 10.58
N GLY A 276 -13.29 -10.01 11.89
CA GLY A 276 -13.59 -8.91 12.79
C GLY A 276 -12.56 -8.88 13.91
N TYR A 277 -12.54 -7.79 14.67
CA TYR A 277 -11.69 -7.68 15.84
C TYR A 277 -12.42 -6.88 16.93
N SER A 278 -11.99 -7.06 18.17
CA SER A 278 -12.42 -6.24 19.30
C SER A 278 -11.29 -6.13 20.31
N ASN A 279 -11.01 -4.93 20.81
CA ASN A 279 -10.17 -4.71 21.99
C ASN A 279 -10.99 -4.61 23.29
N HIS A 280 -12.31 -4.89 23.23
CA HIS A 280 -13.22 -4.90 24.37
C HIS A 280 -14.07 -6.19 24.44
N PRO A 281 -14.03 -6.94 25.58
CA PRO A 281 -13.05 -6.82 26.66
C PRO A 281 -11.64 -7.15 26.15
N SER A 282 -10.61 -6.60 26.79
CA SER A 282 -9.23 -7.00 26.55
C SER A 282 -9.05 -8.49 26.90
N PRO A 283 -8.17 -9.23 26.20
CA PRO A 283 -7.20 -8.78 25.19
C PRO A 283 -7.80 -8.53 23.79
N MET A 284 -6.98 -8.06 22.84
CA MET A 284 -7.37 -7.92 21.44
C MET A 284 -7.85 -9.27 20.88
N THR A 285 -9.11 -9.38 20.52
CA THR A 285 -9.72 -10.61 20.02
C THR A 285 -9.96 -10.52 18.53
N ILE A 286 -9.28 -11.35 17.74
CA ILE A 286 -9.46 -11.50 16.30
C ILE A 286 -10.48 -12.62 16.08
N THR A 287 -11.60 -12.27 15.47
CA THR A 287 -12.69 -13.21 15.16
C THR A 287 -12.70 -13.52 13.68
N ILE A 288 -12.51 -14.79 13.33
CA ILE A 288 -12.50 -15.26 11.94
C ILE A 288 -13.72 -16.15 11.73
N LYS A 289 -14.61 -15.77 10.83
CA LYS A 289 -15.84 -16.52 10.53
C LYS A 289 -15.65 -17.31 9.24
N THR A 290 -15.91 -18.62 9.29
CA THR A 290 -15.83 -19.52 8.14
C THR A 290 -17.22 -19.89 7.59
N THR A 291 -17.24 -20.54 6.42
CA THR A 291 -18.44 -21.15 5.83
C THR A 291 -18.59 -22.64 6.15
N VAL A 292 -17.61 -23.24 6.84
CA VAL A 292 -17.55 -24.68 7.18
C VAL A 292 -18.44 -25.00 8.37
N SER A 293 -19.18 -26.11 8.34
CA SER A 293 -19.95 -26.57 9.49
C SER A 293 -19.03 -27.19 10.54
N SER A 294 -19.40 -27.04 11.82
CA SER A 294 -18.64 -27.66 12.91
C SER A 294 -18.61 -29.19 12.89
N SER A 295 -19.52 -29.83 12.15
CA SER A 295 -19.56 -31.29 11.98
C SER A 295 -18.73 -31.80 10.81
N ASP A 296 -18.13 -30.91 10.01
CA ASP A 296 -17.22 -31.30 8.93
C ASP A 296 -15.95 -31.92 9.54
N PRO A 297 -15.54 -33.14 9.15
CA PRO A 297 -14.36 -33.81 9.68
C PRO A 297 -13.07 -32.97 9.59
N GLU A 298 -12.96 -32.10 8.58
CA GLU A 298 -11.79 -31.24 8.36
C GLU A 298 -11.91 -29.88 9.07
N ALA A 299 -13.02 -29.59 9.77
CA ALA A 299 -13.28 -28.27 10.34
C ALA A 299 -12.21 -27.84 11.36
N ARG A 300 -11.79 -28.77 12.22
CA ARG A 300 -10.76 -28.51 13.24
C ARG A 300 -9.38 -28.29 12.61
N GLU A 301 -9.06 -29.06 11.57
CA GLU A 301 -7.81 -28.89 10.83
C GLU A 301 -7.76 -27.53 10.14
N LEU A 302 -8.85 -27.12 9.48
CA LEU A 302 -8.97 -25.79 8.88
C LEU A 302 -8.82 -24.68 9.94
N GLY A 303 -9.47 -24.82 11.09
CA GLY A 303 -9.37 -23.88 12.22
C GLY A 303 -7.92 -23.68 12.66
N ASN A 304 -7.21 -24.79 12.91
CA ASN A 304 -5.81 -24.78 13.31
C ASN A 304 -4.88 -24.22 12.23
N LYS A 305 -5.13 -24.54 10.94
CA LYS A 305 -4.36 -23.99 9.80
C LYS A 305 -4.48 -22.46 9.75
N ILE A 306 -5.70 -21.93 9.91
CA ILE A 306 -5.97 -20.48 9.93
C ILE A 306 -5.30 -19.83 11.14
N GLU A 307 -5.49 -20.39 12.33
CA GLU A 307 -4.87 -19.85 13.55
C GLU A 307 -3.35 -19.80 13.42
N LYS A 308 -2.73 -20.91 13.01
CA LYS A 308 -1.27 -20.98 12.81
C LYS A 308 -0.78 -19.91 11.84
N MET A 309 -1.44 -19.74 10.70
CA MET A 309 -1.07 -18.72 9.71
C MET A 309 -1.11 -17.30 10.31
N VAL A 310 -2.15 -16.99 11.10
CA VAL A 310 -2.29 -15.68 11.73
C VAL A 310 -1.27 -15.48 12.85
N VAL A 311 -1.00 -16.50 13.66
CA VAL A 311 0.04 -16.46 14.72
C VAL A 311 1.43 -16.28 14.11
N ASP A 312 1.77 -17.04 13.07
CA ASP A 312 3.06 -16.95 12.38
C ASP A 312 3.24 -15.54 11.76
N PHE A 313 2.17 -14.95 11.23
CA PHE A 313 2.16 -13.57 10.73
C PHE A 313 2.37 -12.54 11.83
N ILE A 314 1.57 -12.58 12.91
CA ILE A 314 1.65 -11.60 14.00
C ILE A 314 3.05 -11.61 14.65
N ASN A 315 3.69 -12.79 14.70
CA ASN A 315 5.06 -12.94 15.21
C ASN A 315 6.16 -12.65 14.17
N SER A 316 5.81 -12.30 12.94
CA SER A 316 6.78 -11.80 11.96
C SER A 316 7.38 -10.49 12.42
N LYS A 317 8.61 -10.19 12.00
CA LYS A 317 9.39 -9.04 12.47
C LYS A 317 8.63 -7.72 12.31
N GLU A 318 8.02 -7.50 11.15
CA GLU A 318 7.33 -6.26 10.79
C GLU A 318 5.97 -6.15 11.51
N ALA A 319 5.18 -7.23 11.55
CA ALA A 319 3.89 -7.23 12.26
C ALA A 319 4.07 -7.16 13.77
N LYS A 320 5.05 -7.88 14.33
CA LYS A 320 5.39 -7.86 15.76
C LYS A 320 5.85 -6.47 16.19
N LYS A 321 6.60 -5.77 15.34
CA LYS A 321 6.95 -4.36 15.59
C LYS A 321 5.72 -3.46 15.65
N ALA A 322 4.71 -3.71 14.81
CA ALA A 322 3.46 -2.96 14.83
C ALA A 322 2.64 -3.23 16.10
N VAL A 323 2.41 -4.50 16.44
CA VAL A 323 1.55 -4.89 17.59
C VAL A 323 2.27 -4.88 18.93
N LYS A 324 3.60 -4.76 18.96
CA LYS A 324 4.41 -4.83 20.18
C LYS A 324 4.14 -6.13 20.97
N ASP A 325 3.99 -6.04 22.29
CA ASP A 325 3.65 -7.14 23.18
C ASP A 325 2.19 -7.10 23.62
N ASP A 326 1.31 -6.50 22.81
CA ASP A 326 -0.12 -6.48 23.05
C ASP A 326 -0.65 -7.93 23.14
N PRO A 327 -1.34 -8.31 24.24
CA PRO A 327 -1.94 -9.63 24.34
C PRO A 327 -3.10 -9.74 23.34
N TYR A 328 -3.25 -10.92 22.74
CA TYR A 328 -4.31 -11.18 21.78
C TYR A 328 -4.86 -12.61 21.87
N LYS A 329 -6.10 -12.78 21.37
CA LYS A 329 -6.76 -14.07 21.18
C LYS A 329 -7.24 -14.19 19.74
N ILE A 330 -7.11 -15.37 19.15
CA ILE A 330 -7.70 -15.70 17.84
C ILE A 330 -8.81 -16.72 18.06
N ILE A 331 -9.98 -16.46 17.48
CA ILE A 331 -11.10 -17.39 17.52
C ILE A 331 -11.58 -17.64 16.10
N VAL A 332 -11.49 -18.90 15.66
CA VAL A 332 -11.99 -19.33 14.36
C VAL A 332 -13.35 -19.98 14.55
N TYR A 333 -14.40 -19.33 14.05
CA TYR A 333 -15.77 -19.84 14.13
C TYR A 333 -16.18 -20.59 12.87
N SER A 334 -16.88 -21.70 13.09
CA SER A 334 -17.68 -22.39 12.08
C SER A 334 -18.88 -21.54 11.63
N LYS A 335 -19.56 -22.00 10.58
CA LYS A 335 -20.86 -21.48 10.16
C LYS A 335 -21.89 -21.53 11.28
N ASP A 336 -21.79 -22.51 12.17
CA ASP A 336 -22.71 -22.80 13.28
C ASP A 336 -22.31 -22.07 14.57
N LYS A 337 -21.36 -21.12 14.49
CA LYS A 337 -20.84 -20.31 15.62
C LYS A 337 -20.11 -21.13 16.70
N LYS A 338 -19.63 -22.33 16.37
CA LYS A 338 -18.73 -23.10 17.26
C LYS A 338 -17.27 -22.78 16.94
N GLU A 339 -16.45 -22.72 17.98
CA GLU A 339 -15.00 -22.57 17.86
C GLU A 339 -14.39 -23.82 17.19
N LEU A 340 -13.43 -23.61 16.29
CA LEU A 340 -12.79 -24.67 15.51
C LEU A 340 -11.36 -24.97 15.99
N ASN A 341 -10.70 -24.04 16.67
CA ASN A 341 -9.35 -24.20 17.24
C ASN A 341 -9.39 -24.62 18.72
#